data_AF-A0A9P5ZTX0-F1
#
_entry.id   AF-A0A9P5ZTX0-F1
#
_cell.length_a   1.000
_cell.length_b   1.000
_cell.length_c   1.000
_cell.angle_alpha   90.00
_cell.angle_beta   90.00
_cell.angle_gamma   90.00
#
_symmetry.space_group_name_H-M   'P 1'
#
loop_
_entity.id
_entity.type
_entity.pdbx_description
1 polymer ?
#
loop_
_entity_poly.entity_id
_entity_poly.type
_entity_poly.pdbx_seq_one_letter_code
_entity_poly.pdbx_strand_id
1 'polypeptide(L)'
;DTQCLDVLWVRWFGEDPSHRSGWKKRRLPQIRFIPENKERGWNDAFGFFNLSDVIQGAHIIPAFHFSQSDKNLLYHSIARHPSEKHIDWCYYYVNMFVNRDMFMCYRGGGIGH
;
A
#
# COMPACT_ATOMS: atom_id res chain seq x y z
N ASP A 1 31.52 21.26 2.63
CA ASP A 1 30.83 20.22 3.42
C ASP A 1 29.80 19.49 2.59
N THR A 2 29.86 18.16 2.57
CA THR A 2 28.87 17.32 1.89
C THR A 2 27.84 16.86 2.90
N GLN A 3 26.56 17.12 2.66
CA GLN A 3 25.46 16.61 3.48
C GLN A 3 24.90 15.33 2.86
N CYS A 4 24.68 14.31 3.68
CA CYS A 4 24.00 13.06 3.30
C CYS A 4 22.53 13.15 3.71
N LEU A 5 21.62 12.79 2.81
CA LEU A 5 20.17 12.74 3.07
C LEU A 5 19.67 11.32 2.85
N ASP A 6 19.13 10.72 3.91
CA ASP A 6 18.47 9.42 3.83
C ASP A 6 17.00 9.60 3.45
N VAL A 7 16.57 8.90 2.39
CA VAL A 7 15.18 8.91 1.91
C VAL A 7 14.68 7.50 1.65
N LEU A 8 13.38 7.29 1.83
CA LEU A 8 12.70 6.08 1.38
C LEU A 8 12.17 6.30 -0.03
N TRP A 9 12.50 5.41 -0.96
CA TRP A 9 11.82 5.32 -2.24
C TRP A 9 10.61 4.40 -2.09
N VAL A 10 9.41 4.93 -2.30
CA VAL A 10 8.15 4.24 -1.99
C VAL A 10 7.28 4.05 -3.23
N ARG A 11 6.42 3.03 -3.19
CA ARG A 11 5.36 2.79 -4.17
C ARG A 11 4.00 2.95 -3.49
N TRP A 12 3.13 3.75 -4.07
CA TRP A 12 1.86 4.13 -3.46
C TRP A 12 0.77 3.08 -3.68
N PHE A 13 0.00 2.85 -2.61
CA PHE A 13 -1.30 2.23 -2.68
C PHE A 13 -2.38 3.30 -2.81
N GLY A 14 -3.43 2.99 -3.56
CA GLY A 14 -4.65 3.77 -3.64
C GLY A 14 -5.86 2.95 -3.20
N GLU A 15 -6.88 3.64 -2.72
CA GLU A 15 -8.18 3.03 -2.46
C GLU A 15 -8.91 2.71 -3.77
N ASP A 16 -9.76 1.68 -3.75
CA ASP A 16 -10.72 1.43 -4.82
C ASP A 16 -12.06 2.11 -4.48
N PRO A 17 -12.49 3.15 -5.22
CA PRO A 17 -13.76 3.84 -4.98
C PRO A 17 -14.99 2.93 -5.06
N SER A 18 -14.88 1.79 -5.75
CA SER A 18 -15.97 0.82 -5.88
C SER A 18 -16.13 -0.07 -4.64
N HIS A 19 -15.09 -0.22 -3.83
CA HIS A 19 -15.10 -1.08 -2.65
C HIS A 19 -15.52 -0.33 -1.39
N ARG A 20 -16.75 -0.55 -0.96
CA ARG A 20 -17.23 -0.02 0.34
C ARG A 20 -16.73 -0.90 1.49
N SER A 21 -15.91 -0.31 2.36
CA SER A 21 -15.31 -0.94 3.55
C SER A 21 -15.86 -0.34 4.86
N GLY A 22 -15.34 -0.82 5.98
CA GLY A 22 -15.58 -0.28 7.32
C GLY A 22 -16.63 -1.02 8.14
N TRP A 23 -16.82 -0.58 9.38
CA TRP A 23 -17.61 -1.26 10.40
C TRP A 23 -19.04 -1.57 9.97
N LYS A 24 -19.74 -0.61 9.36
CA LYS A 24 -21.12 -0.79 8.88
C LYS A 24 -21.23 -1.86 7.80
N LYS A 25 -20.18 -2.02 6.98
CA LYS A 25 -20.13 -3.00 5.90
C LYS A 25 -19.52 -4.33 6.34
N ARG A 26 -18.90 -4.39 7.52
CA ARG A 26 -18.16 -5.56 8.03
C ARG A 26 -17.13 -6.08 7.03
N ARG A 27 -16.46 -5.15 6.33
CA ARG A 27 -15.46 -5.45 5.30
C ARG A 27 -14.18 -4.68 5.59
N LEU A 28 -13.04 -5.35 5.44
CA LEU A 28 -11.74 -4.71 5.55
C LEU A 28 -11.56 -3.64 4.47
N PRO A 29 -10.80 -2.57 4.75
CA PRO A 29 -10.32 -1.66 3.73
C PRO A 29 -9.59 -2.44 2.65
N GLN A 30 -9.85 -2.08 1.40
CA GLN A 30 -9.20 -2.67 0.24
C GLN A 30 -8.40 -1.59 -0.47
N ILE A 31 -7.18 -1.96 -0.84
CA ILE A 31 -6.24 -1.11 -1.55
C ILE A 31 -5.65 -1.87 -2.72
N ARG A 32 -5.09 -1.13 -3.68
CA ARG A 32 -4.34 -1.66 -4.80
C ARG A 32 -3.20 -0.73 -5.13
N PHE A 33 -2.18 -1.21 -5.83
CA PHE A 33 -1.15 -0.31 -6.33
C PHE A 33 -1.77 0.72 -7.27
N ILE A 34 -1.34 1.98 -7.14
CA ILE A 34 -1.68 3.01 -8.11
C ILE A 34 -1.02 2.60 -9.44
N PRO A 35 -1.80 2.49 -10.54
CA PRO A 35 -1.24 2.07 -11.82
C PRO A 35 -0.27 3.14 -12.32
N GLU A 36 0.82 2.68 -12.95
CA GLU A 36 1.69 3.59 -13.70
C GLU A 36 0.88 4.19 -14.86
N ASN A 37 0.74 5.52 -14.85
CA ASN A 37 0.13 6.22 -15.96
C ASN A 37 1.21 6.58 -16.97
N LYS A 38 1.27 5.86 -18.10
CA LYS A 38 2.25 6.14 -19.16
C LYS A 38 2.15 7.56 -19.74
N GLU A 39 0.99 8.21 -19.63
CA GLU A 39 0.75 9.56 -20.15
C GLU A 39 0.99 10.66 -19.11
N ARG A 40 0.79 10.38 -17.82
CA ARG A 40 1.01 11.35 -16.71
C ARG A 40 2.32 11.14 -15.94
N GLY A 41 3.09 10.12 -16.30
CA GLY A 41 4.37 9.79 -15.70
C GLY A 41 4.26 8.98 -14.39
N TRP A 42 5.41 8.68 -13.81
CA TRP A 42 5.59 7.84 -12.62
C TRP A 42 5.19 8.52 -11.31
N ASN A 43 4.89 9.82 -11.37
CA ASN A 43 4.73 10.70 -10.20
C ASN A 43 3.57 10.28 -9.29
N ASP A 44 2.54 9.61 -9.82
CA ASP A 44 1.39 9.18 -9.03
C ASP A 44 1.63 7.81 -8.36
N ALA A 45 2.53 6.98 -8.91
CA ALA A 45 2.75 5.61 -8.46
C ALA A 45 3.95 5.46 -7.50
N PHE A 46 4.93 6.37 -7.61
CA PHE A 46 6.16 6.35 -6.81
C PHE A 46 6.46 7.70 -6.19
N GLY A 47 7.21 7.70 -5.09
CA GLY A 47 7.64 8.93 -4.44
C GLY A 47 8.84 8.72 -3.54
N PHE A 48 9.32 9.83 -2.96
CA PHE A 48 10.29 9.82 -1.89
C PHE A 48 9.62 10.25 -0.59
N PHE A 49 10.02 9.63 0.51
CA PHE A 49 9.46 9.87 1.84
C PHE A 49 10.58 10.01 2.87
N ASN A 50 10.45 10.94 3.81
CA ASN A 50 11.42 11.08 4.90
C ASN A 50 11.23 9.93 5.90
N LEU A 51 12.32 9.32 6.36
CA LEU A 51 12.24 8.25 7.37
C LEU A 51 11.56 8.72 8.66
N SER A 52 11.73 10.00 9.02
CA SER A 52 11.15 10.58 10.25
C SER A 52 9.63 10.68 10.21
N ASP A 53 9.03 10.61 9.01
CA ASP A 53 7.58 10.69 8.84
C ASP A 53 6.91 9.30 8.94
N VAL A 54 7.70 8.23 9.08
CA VAL A 54 7.19 6.86 9.23
C VAL A 54 6.79 6.57 10.68
N ILE A 55 5.58 7.00 11.04
CA ILE A 55 4.47 6.08 11.34
C ILE A 55 4.77 4.75 12.06
N GLN A 56 4.24 3.71 11.41
CA GLN A 56 4.29 2.33 11.83
C GLN A 56 4.13 1.44 10.59
N GLY A 57 4.55 0.17 10.71
CA GLY A 57 4.24 -0.84 9.71
C GLY A 57 2.76 -1.24 9.73
N ALA A 58 2.21 -1.56 8.56
CA ALA A 58 0.86 -2.12 8.42
C ALA A 58 0.93 -3.53 7.85
N HIS A 59 0.04 -4.41 8.31
CA HIS A 59 -0.09 -5.75 7.74
C HIS A 59 -1.14 -5.75 6.63
N ILE A 60 -0.71 -6.10 5.42
CA ILE A 60 -1.58 -6.23 4.24
C ILE A 60 -1.73 -7.70 3.85
N ILE A 61 -2.93 -8.07 3.42
CA ILE A 61 -3.28 -9.45 3.05
C ILE A 61 -3.67 -9.48 1.58
N PRO A 62 -3.03 -10.29 0.74
CA PRO A 62 -3.48 -10.50 -0.63
C PRO A 62 -4.97 -10.89 -0.71
N ALA A 63 -5.71 -10.22 -1.59
CA ALA A 63 -7.10 -10.54 -1.82
C ALA A 63 -7.23 -11.68 -2.85
N PHE A 64 -6.82 -12.90 -2.47
CA PHE A 64 -6.63 -14.06 -3.36
C PHE A 64 -7.72 -14.29 -4.42
N HIS A 65 -8.99 -14.10 -4.08
CA HIS A 65 -10.12 -14.26 -5.00
C HIS A 65 -10.16 -13.30 -6.21
N PHE A 66 -9.39 -12.21 -6.20
CA PHE A 66 -9.29 -11.31 -7.36
C PHE A 66 -8.17 -11.69 -8.34
N SER A 67 -7.55 -12.85 -8.13
CA SER A 67 -6.40 -13.31 -8.88
C SER A 67 -5.21 -12.36 -8.80
N GLN A 68 -4.11 -12.80 -9.40
CA GLN A 68 -2.94 -11.96 -9.63
C GLN A 68 -3.15 -11.10 -10.87
N SER A 69 -2.45 -9.98 -10.94
CA SER A 69 -2.52 -9.10 -12.10
C SER A 69 -1.82 -9.75 -13.30
N ASP A 70 -2.54 -9.91 -14.41
CA ASP A 70 -1.97 -10.34 -15.71
C ASP A 70 -1.00 -9.32 -16.30
N LYS A 71 -1.16 -8.05 -15.89
CA LYS A 71 -0.22 -6.99 -16.19
C LYS A 71 0.86 -7.05 -15.13
N ASN A 72 2.11 -7.29 -15.54
CA ASN A 72 3.26 -6.91 -14.73
C ASN A 72 3.09 -5.42 -14.41
N LEU A 73 2.55 -5.09 -13.24
CA LEU A 73 2.28 -3.71 -12.84
C LEU A 73 3.58 -2.92 -12.68
N LEU A 74 4.74 -3.57 -12.87
CA LEU A 74 6.08 -3.01 -12.85
C LEU A 74 7.07 -3.82 -13.69
N TYR A 75 8.15 -3.14 -14.08
CA TYR A 75 9.43 -3.74 -14.43
C TYR A 75 10.12 -4.42 -13.23
N HIS A 76 11.27 -5.04 -13.46
CA HIS A 76 12.11 -5.63 -12.40
C HIS A 76 12.36 -4.61 -11.27
N SER A 77 12.02 -4.97 -10.02
CA SER A 77 12.19 -4.09 -8.86
C SER A 77 13.16 -4.74 -7.87
N ILE A 78 14.13 -3.96 -7.38
CA ILE A 78 15.10 -4.40 -6.37
C ILE A 78 14.46 -4.72 -5.02
N ALA A 79 13.25 -4.23 -4.77
CA ALA A 79 12.51 -4.46 -3.54
C ALA A 79 11.77 -5.82 -3.53
N ARG A 80 11.82 -6.58 -4.63
CA ARG A 80 11.10 -7.85 -4.78
C ARG A 80 12.05 -9.04 -4.80
N HIS A 81 11.58 -10.16 -4.25
CA HIS A 81 12.37 -11.38 -4.28
C HIS A 81 12.28 -12.00 -5.70
N PRO A 82 13.39 -12.49 -6.29
CA PRO A 82 13.38 -13.04 -7.65
C PRO A 82 12.36 -14.17 -7.87
N SER A 83 12.02 -14.93 -6.82
CA SER A 83 11.04 -16.03 -6.90
C SER A 83 9.59 -15.57 -7.06
N GLU A 84 9.27 -14.29 -6.83
CA GLU A 84 7.91 -13.74 -6.91
C GLU A 84 7.50 -13.38 -8.35
N LYS A 85 8.39 -13.65 -9.32
CA LYS A 85 8.14 -13.52 -10.78
C LYS A 85 7.61 -12.15 -11.23
N HIS A 86 7.77 -11.12 -10.40
CA HIS A 86 7.29 -9.76 -10.63
C HIS A 86 5.77 -9.62 -10.76
N ILE A 87 5.02 -10.59 -10.24
CA ILE A 87 3.56 -10.62 -10.28
C ILE A 87 3.01 -10.11 -8.94
N ASP A 88 2.12 -9.11 -9.02
CA ASP A 88 1.43 -8.55 -7.85
C ASP A 88 -0.03 -9.05 -7.81
N TRP A 89 -0.64 -9.04 -6.63
CA TRP A 89 -2.08 -9.26 -6.51
C TRP A 89 -2.86 -8.03 -6.99
N CYS A 90 -4.03 -8.24 -7.59
CA CYS A 90 -4.87 -7.13 -8.06
C CYS A 90 -5.29 -6.20 -6.91
N TYR A 91 -5.54 -6.77 -5.74
CA TYR A 91 -5.97 -6.06 -4.54
C TYR A 91 -5.37 -6.68 -3.27
N TYR A 92 -5.32 -5.86 -2.23
CA TYR A 92 -4.91 -6.22 -0.88
C TYR A 92 -5.93 -5.71 0.12
N TYR A 93 -6.09 -6.43 1.22
CA TYR A 93 -6.86 -5.98 2.38
C TYR A 93 -5.92 -5.46 3.46
N VAL A 94 -6.29 -4.34 4.09
CA VAL A 94 -5.57 -3.83 5.25
C VAL A 94 -6.06 -4.53 6.51
N ASN A 95 -5.15 -5.18 7.23
CA ASN A 95 -5.49 -5.84 8.49
C ASN A 95 -5.54 -4.83 9.64
N MET A 96 -6.74 -4.35 9.94
CA MET A 96 -6.99 -3.42 11.04
C MET A 96 -6.86 -4.06 12.43
N PHE A 97 -6.73 -5.39 12.51
CA PHE A 97 -6.69 -6.14 13.78
C PHE A 97 -5.28 -6.58 14.18
N VAL A 98 -4.24 -6.13 13.46
CA VAL A 98 -2.85 -6.54 13.72
C VAL A 98 -2.38 -6.17 15.13
N ASN A 99 -2.82 -5.03 15.65
CA ASN A 99 -2.57 -4.59 17.02
C ASN A 99 -3.69 -3.63 17.48
N ARG A 100 -3.68 -3.28 18.77
CA ARG A 100 -4.69 -2.40 19.38
C ARG A 100 -4.69 -1.01 18.75
N ASP A 101 -3.53 -0.44 18.47
CA ASP A 101 -3.41 0.94 18.01
C ASP A 101 -3.95 1.08 16.58
N MET A 102 -3.59 0.16 15.69
CA MET A 102 -4.18 0.02 14.36
C MET A 102 -5.71 -0.14 14.44
N PHE A 103 -6.21 -1.00 15.32
CA PHE A 103 -7.65 -1.17 15.51
C PHE A 103 -8.33 0.15 15.90
N MET A 104 -7.74 0.90 16.84
CA MET A 104 -8.29 2.16 17.34
C MET A 104 -8.26 3.28 16.29
N CYS A 105 -7.23 3.33 15.43
CA CYS A 105 -7.19 4.25 14.29
C CYS A 105 -8.40 4.06 13.35
N TYR A 106 -8.76 2.82 13.04
CA TYR A 106 -9.92 2.54 12.17
C TYR A 106 -11.26 2.60 12.91
N ARG A 107 -11.27 2.46 14.24
CA ARG A 107 -12.49 2.55 15.05
C ARG A 107 -12.94 3.98 15.34
N GLY A 108 -12.00 4.94 15.32
CA GLY A 108 -12.23 6.34 15.64
C GLY A 108 -11.94 6.68 17.11
N GLY A 109 -10.98 5.99 17.74
CA GLY A 109 -10.53 6.29 19.11
C GLY A 109 -9.00 6.21 19.27
N GLY A 110 -8.26 6.25 18.17
CA GLY A 110 -6.80 6.35 18.17
C GLY A 110 -6.34 7.80 18.39
N ILE A 111 -5.05 7.98 18.65
CA ILE A 111 -4.44 9.32 18.83
C ILE A 111 -4.72 10.15 17.56
N GLY A 112 -5.37 11.31 17.74
CA GLY A 112 -5.73 12.23 16.65
C GLY A 112 -7.21 12.20 16.23
N HIS A 113 -8.06 11.43 16.92
CA HIS A 113 -9.52 11.44 16.74
C HIS A 113 -10.23 12.01 17.98
#